data_AF-H0Z289-F1
#
_entry.id   AF-H0Z289-F1
#
_cell.length_a   1.000
_cell.length_b   1.000
_cell.length_c   1.000
_cell.angle_alpha   90.00
_cell.angle_beta   90.00
_cell.angle_gamma   90.00
#
_symmetry.space_group_name_H-M   'P 1'
#
loop_
_entity.id
_entity.type
_entity.pdbx_description
1 polymer ?
#
loop_
_entity_poly.entity_id
_entity_poly.type
_entity_poly.pdbx_seq_one_letter_code
_entity_poly.pdbx_strand_id
1 'polypeptide(L)'
;MESHATGKRPDNPTDLVEEGELLLTLNIFYPVIFQKHKDHKPYQTVLVLGSQKLTELRDSISCVSDLQIGGEFSSQPDQAPEHVSKDLYKSAFFYFEGIFYNDKRYPECRDLSRTIIEWSESHDRGYENLQSVKMEDYVFNDLYLKIGFPYLYCHQGNCEHIVIITDIR
;
A
#
# COMPACT_ATOMS: atom_id res chain seq x y z
N MET A 1 -1.26 28.41 -29.09
CA MET A 1 -1.55 27.02 -29.49
C MET A 1 -1.24 26.17 -28.28
N GLU A 2 -2.26 25.87 -27.47
CA GLU A 2 -2.12 24.95 -26.35
C GLU A 2 -1.91 23.55 -26.93
N SER A 3 -0.74 22.98 -26.67
CA SER A 3 -0.46 21.59 -27.03
C SER A 3 -1.23 20.70 -26.07
N HIS A 4 -2.44 20.29 -26.46
CA HIS A 4 -3.05 19.12 -25.85
C HIS A 4 -2.08 17.96 -26.10
N ALA A 5 -1.47 17.45 -25.04
CA ALA A 5 -0.71 16.22 -25.12
C ALA A 5 -1.70 15.09 -25.43
N THR A 6 -1.99 14.86 -26.71
CA THR A 6 -2.70 13.66 -27.16
C THR A 6 -1.79 12.49 -26.82
N GLY A 7 -2.12 11.78 -25.73
CA GLY A 7 -1.45 10.55 -25.33
C GLY A 7 -1.40 9.58 -26.51
N LYS A 8 -0.30 8.85 -26.65
CA LYS A 8 -0.20 7.79 -27.65
C LYS A 8 -1.21 6.70 -27.30
N ARG A 9 -1.95 6.21 -28.30
CA ARG A 9 -2.77 5.02 -28.12
C ARG A 9 -1.84 3.84 -27.78
N PRO A 10 -2.15 3.04 -26.75
CA PRO A 10 -1.42 1.82 -26.46
C PRO A 10 -1.46 0.86 -27.65
N ASP A 11 -0.36 0.13 -27.86
CA ASP A 11 -0.27 -0.91 -28.89
C ASP A 11 -1.05 -2.17 -28.49
N ASN A 12 -1.14 -2.44 -27.18
CA ASN A 12 -1.86 -3.58 -26.61
C ASN A 12 -3.29 -3.18 -26.23
N PRO A 13 -4.33 -3.88 -26.72
CA PRO A 13 -5.72 -3.60 -26.37
C PRO A 13 -6.02 -3.65 -24.86
N THR A 14 -5.28 -4.43 -24.07
CA THR A 14 -5.49 -4.51 -22.61
C THR A 14 -5.07 -3.26 -21.86
N ASP A 15 -4.24 -2.42 -22.48
CA ASP A 15 -3.73 -1.18 -21.88
C ASP A 15 -4.65 0.01 -22.21
N LEU A 16 -5.74 -0.25 -22.96
CA LEU A 16 -6.78 0.74 -23.21
C LEU A 16 -7.63 0.91 -21.95
N VAL A 17 -7.73 2.15 -21.49
CA VAL A 17 -8.62 2.54 -20.40
C VAL A 17 -9.97 2.93 -21.00
N GLU A 18 -11.05 2.34 -20.49
CA GLU A 18 -12.41 2.63 -20.94
C GLU A 18 -12.85 4.05 -20.57
N GLU A 19 -13.77 4.61 -21.36
CA GLU A 19 -14.36 5.91 -21.05
C GLU A 19 -15.16 5.86 -19.74
N GLY A 20 -14.93 6.82 -18.85
CA GLY A 20 -15.59 6.90 -17.54
C GLY A 20 -14.88 6.11 -16.42
N GLU A 21 -13.75 5.48 -16.72
CA GLU A 21 -12.93 4.84 -15.69
C GLU A 21 -12.25 5.90 -14.80
N LEU A 22 -12.37 5.70 -13.50
CA LEU A 22 -11.78 6.57 -12.49
C LEU A 22 -10.25 6.42 -12.49
N LEU A 23 -9.51 7.53 -12.45
CA LEU A 23 -8.06 7.52 -12.30
C LEU A 23 -7.62 8.31 -11.06
N LEU A 24 -6.95 7.62 -10.14
CA LEU A 24 -6.40 8.21 -8.92
C LEU A 24 -4.90 8.40 -9.07
N THR A 25 -4.39 9.55 -8.59
CA THR A 25 -2.95 9.77 -8.40
C THR A 25 -2.61 9.60 -6.93
N LEU A 26 -1.77 8.62 -6.62
CA LEU A 26 -1.34 8.32 -5.25
C LEU A 26 0.15 8.59 -5.06
N ASN A 27 0.46 9.27 -3.98
CA ASN A 27 1.80 9.56 -3.52
C ASN A 27 2.15 8.68 -2.32
N ILE A 28 3.26 7.95 -2.41
CA ILE A 28 3.76 7.06 -1.37
C ILE A 28 5.05 7.63 -0.81
N PHE A 29 5.09 7.79 0.51
CA PHE A 29 6.19 8.39 1.23
C PHE A 29 7.08 7.34 1.92
N TYR A 30 8.32 7.73 2.20
CA TYR A 30 9.28 6.85 2.86
C TYR A 30 8.74 6.38 4.23
N PRO A 31 9.22 5.23 4.73
CA PRO A 31 8.84 4.74 6.03
C PRO A 31 9.00 5.80 7.14
N VAL A 32 8.00 5.94 8.01
CA VAL A 32 7.91 6.99 9.06
C VAL A 32 9.04 6.92 10.11
N ILE A 33 9.81 5.83 10.11
CA ILE A 33 10.95 5.54 11.00
C ILE A 33 12.17 6.46 10.78
N PHE A 34 12.33 7.06 9.60
CA PHE A 34 13.53 7.83 9.28
C PHE A 34 13.33 9.34 9.50
N GLN A 35 13.72 9.86 10.67
CA GLN A 35 13.76 11.31 10.94
C GLN A 35 14.57 12.10 9.89
N LYS A 36 15.55 11.44 9.23
CA LYS A 36 16.42 12.00 8.20
C LYS A 36 15.76 12.11 6.81
N HIS A 37 14.64 11.42 6.61
CA HIS A 37 13.83 11.46 5.38
C HIS A 37 12.54 12.25 5.57
N LYS A 38 12.54 13.24 6.49
CA LYS A 38 11.55 14.32 6.62
C LYS A 38 11.43 15.21 5.38
N ASP A 39 11.98 14.81 4.24
CA ASP A 39 11.70 15.44 2.98
C ASP A 39 10.24 15.16 2.64
N HIS A 40 9.45 16.23 2.51
CA HIS A 40 8.01 16.21 2.21
C HIS A 40 7.70 15.70 0.79
N LYS A 41 8.56 14.87 0.20
CA LYS A 41 8.43 14.40 -1.17
C LYS A 41 8.10 12.90 -1.18
N PRO A 42 7.10 12.49 -1.96
CA PRO A 42 6.88 11.07 -2.20
C PRO A 42 8.10 10.48 -2.91
N TYR A 43 8.47 9.26 -2.56
CA TYR A 43 9.50 8.53 -3.29
C TYR A 43 8.92 7.80 -4.51
N GLN A 44 7.61 7.56 -4.49
CA GLN A 44 6.89 6.88 -5.56
C GLN A 44 5.53 7.56 -5.75
N THR A 45 5.21 7.91 -6.99
CA THR A 45 3.89 8.36 -7.42
C THR A 45 3.35 7.34 -8.40
N VAL A 46 2.14 6.86 -8.16
CA VAL A 46 1.47 5.87 -9.00
C VAL A 46 0.11 6.38 -9.45
N LEU A 47 -0.28 5.96 -10.64
CA LEU A 47 -1.63 6.12 -11.15
C LEU A 47 -2.34 4.79 -11.02
N VAL A 48 -3.54 4.79 -10.45
CA VAL A 48 -4.33 3.59 -10.21
C VAL A 48 -5.75 3.80 -10.71
N LEU A 49 -6.30 2.80 -11.37
CA LEU A 49 -7.67 2.82 -11.86
C LEU A 49 -8.64 2.48 -10.72
N GLY A 50 -9.86 3.03 -10.79
CA GLY A 50 -10.93 2.75 -9.84
C GLY A 50 -11.28 1.26 -9.75
N SER A 51 -11.22 0.55 -10.87
CA SER A 51 -11.50 -0.87 -11.00
C SER A 51 -10.37 -1.79 -10.51
N GLN A 52 -9.17 -1.27 -10.26
CA GLN A 52 -8.06 -2.09 -9.79
C GLN A 52 -8.22 -2.48 -8.33
N LYS A 53 -7.78 -3.70 -8.01
CA LYS A 53 -7.80 -4.19 -6.63
C LYS A 53 -6.75 -3.48 -5.80
N LEU A 54 -7.02 -3.32 -4.50
CA LEU A 54 -6.04 -2.76 -3.56
C LEU A 54 -4.75 -3.60 -3.51
N THR A 55 -4.86 -4.91 -3.74
CA THR A 55 -3.72 -5.82 -3.81
C THR A 55 -2.76 -5.49 -4.95
N GLU A 56 -3.26 -4.94 -6.06
CA GLU A 56 -2.40 -4.52 -7.18
C GLU A 56 -1.56 -3.31 -6.79
N LEU A 57 -2.15 -2.34 -6.09
CA LEU A 57 -1.39 -1.24 -5.51
C LEU A 57 -0.33 -1.78 -4.55
N ARG A 58 -0.70 -2.66 -3.61
CA ARG A 58 0.25 -3.28 -2.67
C ARG A 58 1.45 -3.89 -3.40
N ASP A 59 1.20 -4.67 -4.44
CA ASP A 59 2.24 -5.38 -5.17
C ASP A 59 3.20 -4.42 -5.91
N SER A 60 2.69 -3.26 -6.35
CA SER A 60 3.45 -2.20 -7.03
C SER A 60 4.31 -1.31 -6.11
N ILE A 61 4.04 -1.29 -4.80
CA ILE A 61 4.80 -0.48 -3.84
C ILE A 61 6.22 -1.05 -3.74
N SER A 62 7.20 -0.21 -3.99
CA SER A 62 8.63 -0.57 -3.93
C SER A 62 9.23 -0.06 -2.63
N CYS A 63 9.42 -0.92 -1.65
CA CYS A 63 10.04 -0.54 -0.38
C CYS A 63 11.47 -1.10 -0.26
N VAL A 64 12.40 -0.32 0.29
CA VAL A 64 13.77 -0.80 0.55
C VAL A 64 13.77 -1.97 1.55
N SER A 65 12.83 -2.00 2.50
CA SER A 65 12.66 -3.11 3.44
C SER A 65 12.32 -4.42 2.74
N ASP A 66 11.71 -4.39 1.55
CA ASP A 66 11.41 -5.61 0.79
C ASP A 66 12.67 -6.31 0.27
N LEU A 67 13.73 -5.54 0.04
CA LEU A 67 15.02 -6.02 -0.48
C LEU A 67 15.95 -6.52 0.63
N GLN A 68 15.57 -6.35 1.90
CA GLN A 68 16.40 -6.79 3.02
C GLN A 68 16.48 -8.31 3.06
N ILE A 69 17.66 -8.81 3.38
CA ILE A 69 17.90 -10.22 3.58
C ILE A 69 17.66 -10.51 5.06
N GLY A 70 16.60 -11.27 5.35
CA GLY A 70 16.30 -11.73 6.70
C GLY A 70 16.95 -13.10 6.96
N GLY A 71 17.36 -13.35 8.20
CA GLY A 71 17.91 -14.64 8.62
C GLY A 71 19.29 -14.51 9.28
N GLU A 72 19.86 -15.66 9.63
CA GLU A 72 21.15 -15.76 10.30
C GLU A 72 22.19 -16.38 9.36
N PHE A 73 23.25 -15.62 9.07
CA PHE A 73 24.25 -15.97 8.05
C PHE A 73 25.69 -15.98 8.61
N SER A 74 25.89 -15.80 9.93
CA SER A 74 27.25 -15.72 10.51
C SER A 74 28.11 -16.95 10.23
N SER A 75 27.50 -18.14 10.10
CA SER A 75 28.21 -19.37 9.79
C SER A 75 28.55 -19.54 8.31
N GLN A 76 27.85 -18.84 7.41
CA GLN A 76 27.97 -18.95 5.94
C GLN A 76 27.77 -17.58 5.27
N PRO A 77 28.69 -16.61 5.47
CA PRO A 77 28.51 -15.24 5.00
C PRO A 77 28.55 -15.08 3.48
N ASP A 78 29.18 -16.02 2.77
CA ASP A 78 29.30 -16.00 1.30
C ASP A 78 28.08 -16.62 0.59
N GLN A 79 27.14 -17.21 1.34
CA GLN A 79 25.97 -17.84 0.75
C GLN A 79 24.98 -16.78 0.28
N ALA A 80 24.67 -16.79 -1.02
CA ALA A 80 23.61 -15.96 -1.56
C ALA A 80 22.26 -16.37 -0.93
N PRO A 81 21.49 -15.44 -0.37
CA PRO A 81 20.18 -15.73 0.19
C PRO A 81 19.21 -16.16 -0.90
N GLU A 82 18.40 -17.18 -0.62
CA GLU A 82 17.37 -17.66 -1.55
C GLU A 82 16.13 -16.76 -1.58
N HIS A 83 15.88 -16.05 -0.49
CA HIS A 83 14.67 -15.25 -0.28
C HIS A 83 14.98 -13.88 0.28
N VAL A 84 14.22 -12.87 -0.18
CA VAL A 84 14.22 -11.53 0.40
C VAL A 84 13.08 -11.38 1.40
N SER A 85 13.09 -10.29 2.17
CA SER A 85 12.08 -10.03 3.20
C SER A 85 10.65 -9.98 2.64
N LYS A 86 10.45 -9.52 1.39
CA LYS A 86 9.13 -9.55 0.73
C LYS A 86 8.57 -10.97 0.55
N ASP A 87 9.45 -11.96 0.34
CA ASP A 87 9.05 -13.36 0.14
C ASP A 87 8.63 -14.02 1.46
N LEU A 88 9.27 -13.61 2.56
CA LEU A 88 9.05 -14.19 3.89
C LEU A 88 7.93 -13.48 4.66
N TYR A 89 7.86 -12.16 4.58
CA TYR A 89 6.99 -11.30 5.39
C TYR A 89 5.89 -10.67 4.54
N LYS A 90 4.95 -11.50 4.10
CA LYS A 90 3.89 -11.10 3.15
C LYS A 90 2.72 -10.34 3.77
N SER A 91 2.66 -10.27 5.10
CA SER A 91 1.56 -9.60 5.79
C SER A 91 1.62 -8.09 5.56
N ALA A 92 0.51 -7.50 5.14
CA ALA A 92 0.38 -6.06 4.92
C ALA A 92 -1.07 -5.61 5.09
N PHE A 93 -1.29 -4.33 5.35
CA PHE A 93 -2.61 -3.71 5.27
C PHE A 93 -2.55 -2.28 4.73
N PHE A 94 -3.67 -1.85 4.14
CA PHE A 94 -4.00 -0.43 4.05
C PHE A 94 -4.98 -0.06 5.15
N TYR A 95 -4.86 1.15 5.68
CA TYR A 95 -5.83 1.73 6.59
C TYR A 95 -6.45 2.97 5.96
N PHE A 96 -7.72 2.84 5.57
CA PHE A 96 -8.52 3.90 4.96
C PHE A 96 -9.81 4.08 5.74
N GLU A 97 -10.09 5.31 6.18
CA GLU A 97 -11.35 5.71 6.83
C GLU A 97 -11.86 4.75 7.94
N GLY A 98 -10.97 4.31 8.85
CA GLY A 98 -11.37 3.42 9.95
C GLY A 98 -11.36 1.93 9.61
N ILE A 99 -11.06 1.56 8.36
CA ILE A 99 -11.07 0.18 7.89
C ILE A 99 -9.63 -0.28 7.56
N PHE A 100 -9.24 -1.40 8.16
CA PHE A 100 -8.00 -2.13 7.86
C PHE A 100 -8.26 -3.17 6.77
N TYR A 101 -7.71 -2.93 5.59
CA TYR A 101 -7.73 -3.86 4.45
C TYR A 101 -6.50 -4.74 4.56
N ASN A 102 -6.60 -5.87 5.25
CA ASN A 102 -5.49 -6.81 5.46
C ASN A 102 -5.35 -7.73 4.25
N ASP A 103 -4.13 -7.90 3.75
CA ASP A 103 -3.85 -8.89 2.71
C ASP A 103 -3.98 -10.29 3.31
N LYS A 104 -4.97 -11.06 2.84
CA LYS A 104 -5.22 -12.44 3.29
C LYS A 104 -5.14 -13.44 2.13
N ARG A 105 -4.47 -13.06 1.03
CA ARG A 105 -4.29 -13.91 -0.16
C ARG A 105 -3.50 -15.20 0.12
N TYR A 106 -2.62 -15.18 1.11
CA TYR A 106 -1.76 -16.31 1.44
C TYR A 106 -2.00 -16.81 2.88
N PRO A 107 -1.91 -18.13 3.14
CA PRO A 107 -2.06 -18.69 4.49
C PRO A 107 -1.05 -18.14 5.51
N GLU A 108 0.14 -17.74 5.07
CA GLU A 108 1.18 -17.13 5.90
C GLU A 108 0.87 -15.68 6.32
N CYS A 109 -0.08 -15.02 5.66
CA CYS A 109 -0.46 -13.66 6.00
C CYS A 109 -1.19 -13.61 7.34
N ARG A 110 -0.67 -12.80 8.26
CA ARG A 110 -1.27 -12.53 9.56
C ARG A 110 -2.05 -11.23 9.49
N ASP A 111 -3.13 -11.18 10.28
CA ASP A 111 -3.86 -9.94 10.50
C ASP A 111 -3.04 -9.03 11.41
N LEU A 112 -2.36 -8.05 10.82
CA LEU A 112 -1.51 -7.11 11.55
C LEU A 112 -2.35 -6.07 12.32
N SER A 113 -3.60 -5.85 11.89
CA SER A 113 -4.49 -4.87 12.52
C SER A 113 -5.10 -5.36 13.84
N ARG A 114 -5.13 -6.68 14.06
CA ARG A 114 -5.76 -7.31 15.22
C ARG A 114 -5.38 -6.64 16.55
N THR A 115 -4.08 -6.50 16.82
CA THR A 115 -3.60 -5.91 18.08
C THR A 115 -4.05 -4.46 18.23
N ILE A 116 -4.14 -3.70 17.13
CA ILE A 116 -4.57 -2.29 17.14
C ILE A 116 -6.06 -2.20 17.48
N ILE A 117 -6.88 -3.05 16.88
CA ILE A 117 -8.32 -3.12 17.13
C ILE A 117 -8.58 -3.53 18.58
N GLU A 118 -8.01 -4.66 19.03
CA GLU A 118 -8.13 -5.12 20.43
C GLU A 118 -7.64 -4.06 21.43
N TRP A 119 -6.52 -3.39 21.12
CA TRP A 119 -6.03 -2.29 21.92
C TRP A 119 -7.06 -1.16 21.99
N SER A 120 -7.63 -0.72 20.86
CA SER A 120 -8.63 0.36 20.83
C SER A 120 -9.88 0.05 21.65
N GLU A 121 -10.37 -1.20 21.60
CA GLU A 121 -11.59 -1.65 22.28
C GLU A 121 -11.40 -1.85 23.79
N SER A 122 -10.18 -2.08 24.26
CA SER A 122 -9.91 -2.42 25.67
C SER A 122 -10.32 -1.34 26.68
N HIS A 123 -10.41 -0.08 26.26
CA HIS A 123 -10.83 1.06 27.09
C HIS A 123 -11.56 2.08 26.22
N ASP A 124 -12.45 2.86 26.82
CA ASP A 124 -13.07 4.01 26.16
C ASP A 124 -12.00 5.07 25.84
N ARG A 125 -11.59 5.08 24.56
CA ARG A 125 -10.57 5.99 24.03
C ARG A 125 -11.12 6.92 22.94
N GLY A 126 -12.43 6.87 22.67
CA GLY A 126 -13.05 7.65 21.60
C GLY A 126 -12.70 7.18 20.17
N TYR A 127 -12.12 5.99 20.00
CA TYR A 127 -12.03 5.33 18.70
C TYR A 127 -13.29 4.51 18.48
N GLU A 128 -14.08 4.86 17.46
CA GLU A 128 -15.29 4.12 17.13
C GLU A 128 -15.10 3.31 15.85
N ASN A 129 -15.59 2.06 15.88
CA ASN A 129 -15.84 1.23 14.70
C ASN A 129 -14.60 0.94 13.82
N LEU A 130 -13.44 0.63 14.41
CA LEU A 130 -12.33 0.07 13.63
C LEU A 130 -12.73 -1.31 13.09
N GLN A 131 -12.55 -1.51 11.78
CA GLN A 131 -12.94 -2.75 11.11
C GLN A 131 -11.74 -3.41 10.43
N SER A 132 -11.75 -4.74 10.33
CA SER A 132 -10.78 -5.50 9.52
C SER A 132 -11.51 -6.27 8.44
N VAL A 133 -11.06 -6.11 7.20
CA VAL A 133 -11.58 -6.78 6.01
C VAL A 133 -10.45 -7.39 5.19
N LYS A 134 -10.80 -8.22 4.20
CA LYS A 134 -9.85 -8.81 3.25
C LYS A 134 -9.53 -7.81 2.15
N MET A 135 -8.26 -7.51 1.92
CA MET A 135 -7.82 -6.56 0.91
C MET A 135 -8.19 -7.01 -0.51
N GLU A 136 -8.14 -8.31 -0.77
CA GLU A 136 -8.37 -8.91 -2.09
C GLU A 136 -9.82 -8.85 -2.59
N ASP A 137 -10.75 -8.46 -1.72
CA ASP A 137 -12.19 -8.35 -2.00
C ASP A 137 -12.61 -6.93 -2.44
N TYR A 138 -11.70 -5.95 -2.44
CA TYR A 138 -12.01 -4.53 -2.67
C TYR A 138 -11.22 -3.93 -3.85
N VAL A 139 -11.89 -3.03 -4.58
CA VAL A 139 -11.29 -2.13 -5.57
C VAL A 139 -11.35 -0.68 -5.10
N PHE A 140 -10.68 0.25 -5.79
CA PHE A 140 -10.70 1.67 -5.41
C PHE A 140 -12.09 2.31 -5.52
N ASN A 141 -12.94 1.83 -6.43
CA ASN A 141 -14.33 2.28 -6.57
C ASN A 141 -15.21 1.95 -5.35
N ASP A 142 -14.80 1.00 -4.51
CA ASP A 142 -15.52 0.65 -3.29
C ASP A 142 -15.18 1.57 -2.11
N LEU A 143 -14.16 2.43 -2.26
CA LEU A 143 -13.59 3.20 -1.16
C LEU A 143 -14.15 4.63 -1.09
N TYR A 144 -14.40 5.08 0.12
CA TYR A 144 -14.60 6.50 0.42
C TYR A 144 -13.24 7.10 0.79
N LEU A 145 -12.68 7.93 -0.07
CA LEU A 145 -11.35 8.52 0.12
C LEU A 145 -11.40 10.05 0.11
N LYS A 146 -10.54 10.66 0.90
CA LYS A 146 -10.34 12.12 0.96
C LYS A 146 -9.06 12.49 0.23
N ILE A 147 -9.18 13.42 -0.71
CA ILE A 147 -8.02 13.99 -1.42
C ILE A 147 -7.19 14.80 -0.43
N GLY A 148 -5.87 14.61 -0.46
CA GLY A 148 -4.91 15.29 0.41
C GLY A 148 -4.83 14.73 1.83
N PHE A 149 -5.63 13.71 2.18
CA PHE A 149 -5.61 13.12 3.52
C PHE A 149 -4.51 12.05 3.64
N PRO A 150 -3.76 12.00 4.76
CA PRO A 150 -2.73 11.00 4.98
C PRO A 150 -3.33 9.67 5.44
N TYR A 151 -3.25 8.67 4.57
CA TYR A 151 -3.58 7.28 4.89
C TYR A 151 -2.33 6.46 5.16
N LEU A 152 -2.52 5.24 5.68
CA LEU A 152 -1.42 4.36 6.09
C LEU A 152 -1.40 3.09 5.26
N TYR A 153 -0.23 2.73 4.77
CA TYR A 153 0.13 1.39 4.31
C TYR A 153 1.17 0.82 5.26
N CYS A 154 0.95 -0.38 5.79
CA CYS A 154 1.91 -1.06 6.64
C CYS A 154 2.21 -2.45 6.09
N HIS A 155 3.49 -2.81 6.00
CA HIS A 155 3.94 -4.15 5.62
C HIS A 155 5.06 -4.64 6.54
N GLN A 156 5.30 -5.96 6.53
CA GLN A 156 6.30 -6.64 7.36
C GLN A 156 6.13 -6.42 8.88
N GLY A 157 4.97 -5.90 9.32
CA GLY A 157 4.60 -5.72 10.72
C GLY A 157 4.99 -4.36 11.33
N ASN A 158 5.93 -3.63 10.76
CA ASN A 158 6.40 -2.34 11.30
C ASN A 158 6.87 -1.32 10.25
N CYS A 159 6.84 -1.66 8.95
CA CYS A 159 7.26 -0.74 7.91
C CYS A 159 6.03 0.08 7.45
N GLU A 160 5.92 1.29 7.98
CA GLU A 160 4.75 2.17 7.85
C GLU A 160 4.99 3.29 6.84
N HIS A 161 4.17 3.36 5.80
CA HIS A 161 4.22 4.35 4.74
C HIS A 161 2.96 5.22 4.74
N ILE A 162 3.16 6.52 4.58
CA ILE A 162 2.04 7.42 4.31
C ILE A 162 1.67 7.35 2.84
N VAL A 163 0.38 7.20 2.57
CA VAL A 163 -0.23 7.21 1.24
C VAL A 163 -1.18 8.39 1.15
N ILE A 164 -1.00 9.24 0.14
CA ILE A 164 -1.85 10.42 -0.08
C ILE A 164 -2.39 10.38 -1.49
N ILE A 165 -3.72 10.40 -1.63
CA ILE A 165 -4.39 10.62 -2.91
C ILE A 165 -4.34 12.11 -3.21
N THR A 166 -3.69 12.53 -4.29
CA THR A 166 -3.52 13.95 -4.62
C THR A 166 -4.42 14.44 -5.74
N ASP A 167 -4.91 13.54 -6.57
CA ASP A 167 -5.79 13.87 -7.71
C ASP A 167 -6.71 12.68 -8.00
N ILE A 168 -7.93 12.98 -8.45
CA ILE A 168 -8.93 12.02 -8.90
C ILE A 168 -9.60 12.64 -10.12
N ARG A 169 -9.63 11.92 -11.24
CA ARG A 169 -10.22 12.39 -12.51
C ARG A 169 -10.89 11.28 -13.31
#